data_AF-A0A108UDE8-F1
#
_entry.id   AF-A0A108UDE8-F1
#
_cell.length_a   1.000
_cell.length_b   1.000
_cell.length_c   1.000
_cell.angle_alpha   90.00
_cell.angle_beta   90.00
_cell.angle_gamma   90.00
#
_symmetry.space_group_name_H-M   'P 1'
#
loop_
_entity.id
_entity.type
_entity.pdbx_description
1 polymer ?
#
loop_
_entity_poly.entity_id
_entity_poly.type
_entity_poly.pdbx_seq_one_letter_code
_entity_poly.pdbx_strand_id
1 'polypeptide(L)' 'MALDAVGELLGGVLRFVGRMLFELVVELLLYGTGRLLLKPFYRDKEPVDGLCTLVGVLAWVAFAVAAFMAYRYVQPPA' A
#
# COMPACT_ATOMS: atom_id res chain seq x y z
N MET A 1 15.60 34.18 12.28
CA MET A 1 16.71 33.21 12.41
C MET A 1 16.29 31.95 13.16
N ALA A 2 15.97 32.00 14.46
CA ALA A 2 15.58 30.78 15.19
C ALA A 2 14.24 30.17 14.73
N LEU A 3 13.24 31.01 14.43
CA LEU A 3 11.92 30.56 13.97
C LEU A 3 11.99 29.94 12.55
N ASP A 4 12.81 30.52 11.67
CA ASP A 4 13.03 30.03 10.31
C ASP A 4 13.73 28.65 10.32
N ALA A 5 14.75 28.50 11.16
CA ALA A 5 15.45 27.23 11.35
C ALA A 5 14.53 26.13 11.92
N VAL A 6 13.63 26.48 12.84
CA VAL A 6 12.62 25.54 13.37
C VAL A 6 11.62 25.15 12.27
N GLY A 7 11.22 26.09 11.41
CA GLY A 7 10.34 25.81 10.26
C GLY A 7 10.95 24.85 9.26
N GLU A 8 12.22 25.04 8.88
CA GLU A 8 12.94 24.12 7.98
C GLU A 8 13.14 22.74 8.58
N LEU A 9 13.51 22.66 9.87
CA LEU A 9 13.66 21.39 10.58
C LEU A 9 12.34 20.62 10.68
N LEU A 10 11.24 21.31 11.05
CA LEU A 10 9.91 20.69 11.13
C LEU A 10 9.41 20.24 9.76
N GLY A 11 9.65 21.02 8.70
CA GLY A 11 9.34 20.63 7.33
C GLY A 11 10.10 19.37 6.88
N GLY A 12 11.39 19.29 7.23
CA GLY A 12 12.22 18.11 6.99
C GLY A 12 11.73 16.87 7.73
N VAL A 13 11.44 17.01 9.03
CA VAL A 13 10.92 15.91 9.87
C VAL A 13 9.56 15.44 9.37
N LEU A 14 8.64 16.35 9.04
CA LEU A 14 7.31 15.99 8.55
C LEU A 14 7.40 15.24 7.22
N ARG A 15 8.28 15.67 6.31
CA ARG A 15 8.51 14.97 5.03
C ARG A 15 9.10 13.58 5.24
N PHE A 16 10.02 13.44 6.19
CA PHE A 16 10.62 12.15 6.53
C PHE A 16 9.59 11.21 7.14
N VAL A 17 8.83 11.67 8.15
CA VAL A 17 7.77 10.89 8.79
C VAL A 17 6.69 10.51 7.80
N GLY A 18 6.24 11.44 6.94
CA GLY A 18 5.25 11.18 5.91
C GLY A 18 5.71 10.10 4.92
N ARG A 19 6.97 10.15 4.48
CA ARG A 19 7.55 9.12 3.62
C ARG A 19 7.63 7.76 4.32
N MET A 20 8.09 7.73 5.56
CA MET A 20 8.20 6.50 6.34
C MET A 20 6.83 5.86 6.58
N LEU A 21 5.81 6.65 6.92
CA LEU A 21 4.44 6.17 7.08
C LEU A 21 3.86 5.67 5.76
N PHE A 22 4.12 6.38 4.65
CA PHE A 22 3.66 5.95 3.34
C PHE A 22 4.30 4.61 2.94
N GLU A 23 5.60 4.47 3.11
CA GLU A 23 6.33 3.24 2.81
C GLU A 23 5.84 2.08 3.69
N LEU A 24 5.64 2.31 4.99
CA LEU A 24 5.09 1.33 5.92
C LEU A 24 3.66 0.92 5.54
N VAL A 25 2.81 1.88 5.19
CA VAL A 25 1.42 1.61 4.78
C VAL A 25 1.41 0.82 3.47
N VAL A 26 2.21 1.22 2.49
CA VAL A 26 2.31 0.51 1.20
C VAL A 26 2.84 -0.90 1.41
N GLU A 27 3.89 -1.09 2.20
CA GLU A 27 4.43 -2.40 2.53
C GLU A 27 3.40 -3.26 3.25
N LEU A 28 2.77 -2.74 4.31
CA LEU A 28 1.74 -3.46 5.06
C LEU A 28 0.53 -3.81 4.18
N LEU A 29 0.10 -2.89 3.31
CA LEU A 29 -1.04 -3.12 2.43
C LEU A 29 -0.73 -4.08 1.29
N LEU A 30 0.48 -4.06 0.73
CA LEU A 30 0.85 -4.96 -0.37
C LEU A 30 1.31 -6.30 0.20
N TYR A 31 2.42 -6.31 0.93
CA TYR A 31 2.99 -7.53 1.50
C TYR A 31 2.04 -8.19 2.50
N GLY A 32 1.42 -7.41 3.40
CA GLY A 32 0.49 -7.95 4.38
C GLY A 32 -0.75 -8.58 3.73
N THR A 33 -1.34 -7.93 2.72
CA THR A 33 -2.46 -8.52 1.96
C THR A 33 -2.03 -9.80 1.26
N GLY A 34 -0.88 -9.79 0.59
CA GLY A 34 -0.38 -10.99 -0.08
C GLY A 34 -0.11 -12.15 0.87
N ARG A 35 0.49 -11.88 2.04
CA ARG A 35 0.71 -12.87 3.09
C ARG A 35 -0.62 -13.41 3.61
N LEU A 36 -1.62 -12.56 3.85
CA LEU A 36 -2.95 -12.98 4.29
C LEU A 36 -3.64 -13.87 3.26
N LEU A 37 -3.54 -13.53 1.97
CA LEU A 37 -4.12 -14.30 0.88
C LEU A 37 -3.41 -15.64 0.67
N LEU A 38 -2.09 -15.70 0.87
CA LEU A 38 -1.29 -16.91 0.70
C LEU A 38 -1.33 -17.84 1.92
N LYS A 39 -1.54 -17.30 3.13
CA LYS A 39 -1.51 -18.05 4.39
C LYS A 39 -2.37 -19.32 4.41
N PRO A 40 -3.59 -19.36 3.84
CA PRO A 40 -4.39 -20.59 3.79
C PRO A 40 -3.78 -21.71 2.93
N PHE A 41 -3.01 -21.35 1.91
CA PHE A 41 -2.33 -22.30 1.01
C PHE A 41 -0.99 -22.77 1.57
N TYR A 42 -0.43 -22.00 2.50
CA TYR A 42 0.87 -22.22 3.14
C TYR A 42 0.65 -22.62 4.60
N ARG A 43 0.32 -23.90 4.80
CA ARG A 43 -0.17 -24.44 6.08
C ARG A 43 0.90 -24.48 7.17
N ASP A 44 2.06 -25.04 6.85
CA ASP A 44 3.18 -25.26 7.80
C ASP A 44 4.47 -24.51 7.41
N LYS A 45 4.42 -23.74 6.32
CA LYS A 45 5.58 -23.02 5.78
C LYS A 45 5.22 -21.55 5.61
N GLU A 46 6.19 -20.66 5.81
CA GLU A 46 5.97 -19.27 5.47
C GLU A 46 6.02 -19.07 3.95
N PRO A 47 5.06 -18.33 3.37
CA PRO A 47 5.11 -17.98 1.96
C PRO A 47 6.32 -17.11 1.66
N VAL A 48 6.93 -17.33 0.50
CA VAL A 48 8.13 -16.60 0.07
C VAL A 48 7.82 -15.12 -0.05
N ASP A 49 8.69 -14.25 0.48
CA ASP A 49 8.41 -12.81 0.56
C ASP A 49 8.09 -12.17 -0.79
N GLY A 50 8.85 -12.53 -1.84
CA GLY A 50 8.60 -12.05 -3.19
C GLY A 50 7.22 -12.47 -3.73
N LEU A 51 6.74 -13.66 -3.32
CA LEU A 51 5.41 -14.14 -3.69
C LEU A 51 4.31 -13.40 -2.95
N CYS A 52 4.51 -13.09 -1.65
CA CYS A 52 3.60 -12.23 -0.88
C CYS A 52 3.45 -10.87 -1.55
N THR A 53 4.55 -10.18 -1.86
CA THR A 53 4.48 -8.88 -2.53
C THR A 53 3.78 -8.96 -3.88
N LEU A 54 4.09 -9.99 -4.69
CA LEU A 54 3.46 -10.18 -5.99
C LEU A 54 1.94 -10.40 -5.88
N VAL A 55 1.49 -11.30 -4.99
CA VAL A 55 0.07 -11.58 -4.78
C VAL A 55 -0.66 -10.37 -4.21
N GLY A 56 -0.04 -9.63 -3.31
CA GLY A 56 -0.56 -8.38 -2.79
C GLY A 56 -0.81 -7.33 -3.87
N VAL A 57 0.19 -7.11 -4.74
CA VAL A 57 0.07 -6.19 -5.89
C VAL A 57 -1.06 -6.65 -6.83
N LEU A 58 -1.10 -7.94 -7.18
CA LEU A 58 -2.16 -8.48 -8.05
C LEU A 58 -3.55 -8.31 -7.45
N ALA A 59 -3.70 -8.51 -6.14
CA ALA A 59 -4.96 -8.31 -5.44
C ALA A 59 -5.44 -6.85 -5.52
N TRP A 60 -4.54 -5.89 -5.30
CA TRP A 60 -4.88 -4.47 -5.40
C TRP A 60 -5.16 -4.01 -6.83
N VAL A 61 -4.43 -4.54 -7.83
CA VAL A 61 -4.74 -4.29 -9.25
C VAL A 61 -6.13 -4.83 -9.59
N ALA A 62 -6.44 -6.06 -9.18
CA ALA A 62 -7.76 -6.66 -9.39
C ALA A 62 -8.86 -5.85 -8.70
N PHE A 63 -8.62 -5.39 -7.47
CA PHE A 63 -9.53 -4.51 -6.73
C PHE A 63 -9.76 -3.18 -7.45
N ALA A 64 -8.70 -2.52 -7.95
CA ALA A 64 -8.80 -1.27 -8.69
C ALA A 64 -9.58 -1.45 -10.00
N VAL A 65 -9.35 -2.56 -10.72
CA VAL A 65 -10.10 -2.90 -11.94
C VAL A 65 -11.58 -3.15 -11.60
N ALA A 66 -11.87 -3.91 -10.54
CA ALA A 66 -13.24 -4.16 -10.10
C ALA A 66 -13.95 -2.88 -9.69
N ALA A 67 -13.27 -1.99 -8.95
CA ALA A 67 -13.80 -0.68 -8.56
C ALA A 67 -14.06 0.21 -9.78
N PHE A 68 -13.16 0.21 -10.76
CA PHE A 68 -13.35 0.94 -12.01
C PHE A 68 -14.55 0.40 -12.80
N MET A 69 -14.65 -0.92 -12.96
CA MET A 69 -15.79 -1.56 -13.62
C MET A 69 -17.12 -1.22 -12.92
N ALA A 70 -17.15 -1.30 -11.59
CA ALA A 70 -18.31 -0.93 -10.80
C ALA A 70 -18.68 0.55 -10.97
N TYR A 71 -17.68 1.45 -10.97
CA TYR A 71 -17.89 2.87 -11.24
C TYR A 71 -18.47 3.11 -12.64
N ARG A 72 -17.97 2.42 -13.67
CA ARG A 72 -18.48 2.49 -15.04
C ARG A 72 -19.89 1.93 -15.18
N TYR A 73 -20.24 0.92 -14.39
CA TYR A 73 -21.60 0.38 -14.34
C TYR A 73 -22.59 1.37 -13.70
N VAL A 74 -22.17 2.06 -12.63
CA VAL A 74 -23.00 3.07 -11.95
C VAL A 74 -23.09 4.38 -12.75
N GLN A 75 -22.00 4.78 -13.42
CA GLN A 75 -21.91 5.98 -14.25
C GLN A 75 -21.52 5.57 -15.68
N PRO A 76 -22.48 5.05 -16.47
CA PRO A 76 -22.23 4.73 -17.87
C PRO A 76 -21.80 6.01 -18.61
N PRO A 77 -20.87 5.90 -19.57
CA PRO A 77 -20.51 7.06 -20.40
C PRO A 77 -21.76 7.48 -21.19
N ALA A 78 -21.96 8.79 -21.35
CA ALA A 78 -22.99 9.34 -22.24
C ALA A 78 -22.75 8.98 -23.70
#